data_AF-A0A562Q5F5-F1
#
_entry.id   AF-A0A562Q5F5-F1
#
_cell.length_a   1.000
_cell.length_b   1.000
_cell.length_c   1.000
_cell.angle_alpha   90.00
_cell.angle_beta   90.00
_cell.angle_gamma   90.00
#
_symmetry.space_group_name_H-M   'P 1'
#
loop_
_entity.id
_entity.type
_entity.pdbx_description
1 polymer ?
#
loop_
_entity_poly.entity_id
_entity_poly.type
_entity_poly.pdbx_seq_one_letter_code
_entity_poly.pdbx_strand_id
1 'polypeptide(L)'
;MILKGESQQNTGFGTNANNYGGRFINKNGAANVEKRGMHFLNCISWYHTLIDLPRWKFMLILLLFYVAMNFVFATLYYAIGIENLNGIDASGSNWAQFGQAYFFSAQTFTTVGYGHISPSGFFTSLLAAVEALIGLLSFAIATGLFFGRFSKPTAFLKFSHNALIAPYGETRGLMIRITPFKNTILQMQLLK
;
A
#
# COMPACT_ATOMS: atom_id res chain seq x y z
N MET A 1 31.72 6.17 9.78
CA MET A 1 31.97 7.58 10.09
C MET A 1 30.73 8.37 9.70
N ILE A 2 29.90 8.74 10.67
CA ILE A 2 28.59 9.40 10.45
C ILE A 2 28.82 10.89 10.71
N LEU A 3 28.79 11.72 9.66
CA LEU A 3 28.93 13.17 9.80
C LEU A 3 27.60 13.77 10.27
N LYS A 4 27.62 14.30 11.49
CA LYS A 4 26.55 15.09 12.10
C LYS A 4 26.55 16.46 11.43
N GLY A 5 25.62 16.70 10.51
CA GLY A 5 25.46 18.00 9.84
C GLY A 5 24.81 19.01 10.79
N GLU A 6 25.54 20.06 11.17
CA GLU A 6 24.95 21.24 11.81
C GLU A 6 24.04 21.96 10.80
N SER A 7 22.87 22.39 11.29
CA SER A 7 21.90 23.16 10.50
C SER A 7 22.42 24.59 10.30
N GLN A 8 23.25 24.80 9.29
CA GLN A 8 23.57 26.16 8.86
C GLN A 8 22.39 26.75 8.10
N GLN A 9 21.90 27.90 8.56
CA GLN A 9 20.96 28.75 7.81
C GLN A 9 21.68 29.31 6.58
N ASN A 10 21.60 28.58 5.47
CA ASN A 10 22.11 29.02 4.17
C ASN A 10 20.95 29.05 3.19
N THR A 11 20.76 30.18 2.51
CA THR A 11 19.65 30.44 1.59
C THR A 11 19.73 29.63 0.29
N GLY A 12 20.82 28.86 0.08
CA GLY A 12 20.99 28.05 -1.12
C GLY A 12 21.76 28.76 -2.25
N PHE A 13 22.22 30.00 -2.05
CA PHE A 13 22.82 30.86 -3.09
C PHE A 13 24.25 31.39 -2.78
N GLY A 14 24.96 30.83 -1.81
CA GLY A 14 26.40 31.06 -1.60
C GLY A 14 27.34 30.62 -2.75
N THR A 15 28.50 31.26 -2.82
CA THR A 15 29.51 31.06 -3.87
C THR A 15 30.41 29.84 -3.67
N ASN A 16 30.32 29.16 -2.52
CA ASN A 16 31.21 28.07 -2.12
C ASN A 16 30.50 26.71 -2.13
N ALA A 17 30.66 25.94 -3.21
CA ALA A 17 30.07 24.62 -3.39
C ALA A 17 30.41 23.61 -2.27
N ASN A 18 31.55 23.77 -1.59
CA ASN A 18 32.00 22.89 -0.49
C ASN A 18 31.26 23.10 0.84
N ASN A 19 30.58 24.23 1.05
CA ASN A 19 29.82 24.51 2.28
C ASN A 19 28.33 24.21 2.17
N TYR A 20 27.88 23.69 1.03
CA TYR A 20 26.52 23.21 0.88
C TYR A 20 26.44 21.81 1.43
N GLY A 21 25.67 21.62 2.51
CA GLY A 21 25.08 20.33 2.81
C GLY A 21 24.52 19.74 1.52
N GLY A 22 24.79 18.45 1.27
CA GLY A 22 24.57 17.81 -0.04
C GLY A 22 23.20 18.10 -0.67
N ARG A 23 23.07 17.85 -1.98
CA ARG A 23 21.86 18.17 -2.77
C ARG A 23 20.54 17.86 -2.04
N PHE A 24 19.65 18.84 -1.99
CA PHE A 24 18.26 18.68 -1.50
C PHE A 24 17.43 17.73 -2.35
N ILE A 25 17.71 17.62 -3.65
CA ILE A 25 17.02 16.71 -4.59
C ILE A 25 18.06 15.91 -5.35
N ASN A 26 17.96 14.59 -5.27
CA ASN A 26 18.83 13.65 -5.99
C ASN A 26 18.59 13.70 -7.51
N LYS A 27 19.55 13.20 -8.31
CA LYS A 27 19.39 13.15 -9.78
C LYS A 27 18.19 12.32 -10.25
N ASN A 28 17.71 11.42 -9.40
CA ASN A 28 16.51 10.60 -9.62
C ASN A 28 15.20 11.32 -9.25
N GLY A 29 15.25 12.59 -8.81
CA GLY A 29 14.08 13.38 -8.42
C GLY A 29 13.59 13.13 -6.99
N ALA A 30 14.20 12.21 -6.23
CA ALA A 30 13.85 11.99 -4.83
C ALA A 30 14.40 13.12 -3.95
N ALA A 31 13.57 13.64 -3.04
CA ALA A 31 14.01 14.59 -2.03
C ALA A 31 14.96 13.90 -1.04
N ASN A 32 16.10 14.53 -0.78
CA ASN A 32 17.12 14.09 0.17
C ASN A 32 16.83 14.69 1.55
N VAL A 33 15.63 14.42 2.07
CA VAL A 33 15.15 14.97 3.35
C VAL A 33 14.68 13.82 4.22
N GLU A 34 15.27 13.69 5.40
CA GLU A 34 14.86 12.72 6.43
C GLU A 34 14.09 13.46 7.53
N LYS A 35 12.85 13.03 7.81
CA LYS A 35 12.07 13.57 8.94
C LYS A 35 12.53 12.86 10.22
N ARG A 36 13.11 13.59 11.18
CA ARG A 36 13.51 13.07 12.50
C ARG A 36 12.65 13.67 13.61
N GLY A 37 12.39 12.90 14.67
CA GLY A 37 11.74 13.38 15.90
C GLY A 37 10.22 13.15 16.00
N MET A 38 9.60 12.42 15.08
CA MET A 38 8.17 12.09 15.15
C MET A 38 7.94 10.61 15.47
N HIS A 39 6.95 10.32 16.32
CA HIS A 39 6.60 8.95 16.70
C HIS A 39 6.07 8.16 15.49
N PHE A 40 6.47 6.90 15.34
CA PHE A 40 6.26 6.08 14.15
C PHE A 40 4.79 6.03 13.69
N LEU A 41 3.84 5.94 14.64
CA LEU A 41 2.40 5.89 14.37
C LEU A 41 1.83 7.21 13.84
N ASN A 42 2.40 8.37 14.22
CA ASN A 42 1.93 9.69 13.75
C ASN A 42 2.48 10.06 12.36
N CYS A 43 3.51 9.36 11.87
CA CYS A 43 4.04 9.55 10.53
C CYS A 43 3.36 8.69 9.46
N ILE A 44 2.61 7.66 9.86
CA ILE A 44 2.09 6.64 8.96
C ILE A 44 0.63 6.91 8.67
N SER A 45 0.38 7.53 7.50
CA SER A 45 -0.94 7.46 6.89
C SER A 45 -1.08 6.07 6.26
N TRP A 46 -1.90 5.20 6.86
CA TRP A 46 -2.08 3.81 6.45
C TRP A 46 -2.38 3.67 4.95
N TYR A 47 -3.19 4.57 4.40
CA TYR A 47 -3.52 4.62 2.98
C TYR A 47 -2.28 4.89 2.10
N HIS A 48 -1.51 5.95 2.40
CA HIS A 48 -0.32 6.28 1.63
C HIS A 48 0.75 5.19 1.75
N THR A 49 0.96 4.66 2.95
CA THR A 49 1.91 3.58 3.17
C THR A 49 1.55 2.32 2.37
N LEU A 50 0.28 1.91 2.34
CA LEU A 50 -0.17 0.74 1.57
C LEU A 50 0.01 0.91 0.05
N ILE A 51 -0.27 2.11 -0.47
CA ILE A 51 -0.12 2.41 -1.91
C ILE A 51 1.35 2.47 -2.33
N ASP A 52 2.23 2.96 -1.45
CA ASP A 52 3.66 3.16 -1.75
C ASP A 52 4.52 1.90 -1.61
N LEU A 53 4.02 0.84 -0.94
CA LEU A 53 4.75 -0.43 -0.80
C LEU A 53 5.12 -1.05 -2.15
N PRO A 54 6.13 -1.94 -2.24
CA PRO A 54 6.33 -2.75 -3.43
C PRO A 54 5.18 -3.76 -3.62
N ARG A 55 4.86 -4.08 -4.89
CA ARG A 55 3.64 -4.82 -5.28
C ARG A 55 3.53 -6.19 -4.57
N TRP A 56 4.66 -6.89 -4.40
CA TRP A 56 4.71 -8.17 -3.68
C TRP A 56 4.37 -8.05 -2.20
N LYS A 57 4.90 -7.04 -1.49
CA LYS A 57 4.58 -6.81 -0.08
C LYS A 57 3.11 -6.47 0.10
N PHE A 58 2.53 -5.68 -0.80
CA PHE A 58 1.11 -5.39 -0.80
C PHE A 58 0.26 -6.67 -0.97
N MET A 59 0.61 -7.56 -1.92
CA MET A 59 -0.10 -8.85 -2.10
C MET A 59 0.00 -9.72 -0.85
N LEU A 60 1.19 -9.78 -0.24
CA LEU A 60 1.42 -10.56 0.96
C LEU A 60 0.60 -10.02 2.15
N ILE A 61 0.47 -8.70 2.30
CA ILE A 61 -0.37 -8.10 3.35
C ILE A 61 -1.84 -8.48 3.16
N LEU A 62 -2.38 -8.40 1.93
CA LEU A 62 -3.76 -8.81 1.65
C LEU A 62 -3.98 -10.30 1.95
N LEU A 63 -3.04 -11.15 1.56
CA LEU A 63 -3.09 -12.59 1.85
C LEU A 63 -3.06 -12.86 3.35
N LEU A 64 -2.16 -12.21 4.10
CA LEU A 64 -2.08 -12.37 5.55
C LEU A 64 -3.34 -11.87 6.25
N PHE A 65 -3.89 -10.73 5.81
CA PHE A 65 -5.15 -10.21 6.32
C PHE A 65 -6.29 -11.22 6.09
N TYR A 66 -6.39 -11.76 4.87
CA TYR A 66 -7.36 -12.80 4.54
C TYR A 66 -7.22 -14.04 5.44
N VAL A 67 -6.02 -14.60 5.56
CA VAL A 67 -5.77 -15.78 6.41
C VAL A 67 -6.09 -15.48 7.87
N ALA A 68 -5.69 -14.31 8.38
CA ALA A 68 -5.93 -13.90 9.76
C ALA A 68 -7.43 -13.75 10.05
N MET A 69 -8.19 -13.08 9.17
CA MET A 69 -9.63 -12.92 9.33
C MET A 69 -10.35 -14.27 9.36
N ASN A 70 -10.05 -15.16 8.42
CA ASN A 70 -10.65 -16.49 8.40
C ASN A 70 -10.26 -17.30 9.65
N PHE A 71 -9.03 -17.17 10.13
CA PHE A 71 -8.60 -17.84 11.35
C PHE A 71 -9.35 -17.33 12.59
N VAL A 72 -9.60 -16.03 12.68
CA VAL A 72 -10.41 -15.43 13.76
C VAL A 72 -11.84 -15.97 13.72
N PHE A 73 -12.50 -15.94 12.56
CA PHE A 73 -13.87 -16.46 12.43
C PHE A 73 -13.94 -17.97 12.67
N ALA A 74 -13.00 -18.76 12.14
CA ALA A 74 -12.89 -20.18 12.43
C ALA A 74 -12.80 -20.47 13.94
N THR A 75 -12.02 -19.67 14.66
CA THR A 75 -11.90 -19.78 16.13
C THR A 75 -13.22 -19.42 16.82
N LEU A 76 -13.94 -18.39 16.34
CA LEU A 76 -15.26 -18.04 16.86
C LEU A 76 -16.29 -19.16 16.61
N TYR A 77 -16.29 -19.77 15.43
CA TYR A 77 -17.14 -20.92 15.14
C TYR A 77 -16.81 -22.12 16.04
N TYR A 78 -15.52 -22.39 16.24
CA TYR A 78 -15.07 -23.44 17.13
C TYR A 78 -15.50 -23.17 18.58
N ALA A 79 -15.46 -21.91 19.04
CA ALA A 79 -15.87 -21.51 20.38
C ALA A 79 -17.39 -21.57 20.61
N ILE A 80 -18.20 -21.29 19.58
CA ILE A 80 -19.67 -21.48 19.61
C ILE A 80 -20.03 -22.97 19.66
N GLY A 81 -19.12 -23.83 19.19
CA GLY A 81 -19.27 -25.27 19.16
C GLY A 81 -19.49 -25.76 17.73
N ILE A 82 -18.65 -26.71 17.32
CA ILE A 82 -18.70 -27.34 15.99
C ILE A 82 -20.00 -28.11 15.76
N GLU A 83 -20.69 -28.50 16.83
CA GLU A 83 -22.02 -29.09 16.79
C GLU A 83 -23.04 -28.21 16.07
N ASN A 84 -22.81 -26.90 16.02
CA ASN A 84 -23.63 -25.94 15.31
C ASN A 84 -23.24 -25.76 13.82
N LEU A 85 -22.32 -26.56 13.30
CA LEU A 85 -21.94 -26.59 11.89
C LEU A 85 -22.29 -27.96 11.30
N ASN A 86 -23.41 -28.00 10.57
CA ASN A 86 -23.86 -29.21 9.88
C ASN A 86 -22.92 -29.55 8.73
N GLY A 87 -22.56 -30.83 8.62
CA GLY A 87 -21.68 -31.35 7.57
C GLY A 87 -20.22 -31.53 8.00
N ILE A 88 -19.88 -31.23 9.26
CA ILE A 88 -18.57 -31.55 9.82
C ILE A 88 -18.58 -32.96 10.40
N ASP A 89 -17.58 -33.76 10.05
CA ASP A 89 -17.38 -35.08 10.64
C ASP A 89 -16.88 -34.95 12.09
N ALA A 90 -17.80 -35.09 13.04
CA ALA A 90 -17.54 -35.03 14.48
C ALA A 90 -16.69 -36.21 14.99
N SER A 91 -16.47 -37.25 14.18
CA SER A 91 -15.63 -38.40 14.53
C SER A 91 -14.14 -38.16 14.23
N GLY A 92 -13.82 -37.08 13.50
CA GLY A 92 -12.46 -36.70 13.16
C GLY A 92 -11.68 -36.10 14.33
N SER A 93 -10.35 -36.03 14.20
CA SER A 93 -9.48 -35.32 15.16
C SER A 93 -9.87 -33.85 15.30
N ASN A 94 -9.68 -33.26 16.48
CA ASN A 94 -9.96 -31.84 16.76
C ASN A 94 -9.30 -30.88 15.73
N TRP A 95 -8.13 -31.24 15.21
CA TRP A 95 -7.44 -30.48 14.16
C TRP A 95 -8.19 -30.52 12.82
N ALA A 96 -8.74 -31.67 12.46
CA ALA A 96 -9.52 -31.83 11.23
C ALA A 96 -10.86 -31.05 11.31
N GLN A 97 -11.50 -31.04 12.48
CA GLN A 97 -12.72 -30.28 12.71
C GLN A 97 -12.47 -28.77 12.62
N PHE A 98 -11.38 -28.27 13.21
CA PHE A 98 -10.97 -26.86 13.09
C PHE A 98 -10.65 -26.50 11.62
N GLY A 99 -9.96 -27.38 10.89
CA GLY A 99 -9.68 -27.19 9.47
C GLY A 99 -10.96 -27.03 8.65
N GLN A 100 -11.98 -27.85 8.91
CA GLN A 100 -13.28 -27.75 8.26
C GLN A 100 -14.01 -26.44 8.61
N ALA A 101 -13.95 -26.00 9.86
CA ALA A 101 -14.49 -24.69 10.28
C ALA A 101 -13.75 -23.52 9.59
N TYR A 102 -12.43 -23.62 9.40
CA TYR A 102 -11.66 -22.63 8.64
C TYR A 102 -12.04 -22.62 7.16
N PHE A 103 -12.27 -23.77 6.54
CA PHE A 103 -12.76 -23.83 5.15
C PHE A 103 -14.18 -23.28 5.02
N PHE A 104 -15.04 -23.49 6.01
CA PHE A 104 -16.36 -22.85 6.06
C PHE A 104 -16.25 -21.33 6.15
N SER A 105 -15.43 -20.82 7.06
CA SER A 105 -15.13 -19.39 7.19
C SER A 105 -14.59 -18.80 5.87
N ALA A 106 -13.61 -19.45 5.24
CA ALA A 106 -13.09 -19.05 3.94
C ALA A 106 -14.16 -18.96 2.85
N GLN A 107 -15.09 -19.93 2.79
CA GLN A 107 -16.18 -19.94 1.83
C GLN A 107 -17.22 -18.84 2.11
N THR A 108 -17.50 -18.56 3.38
CA THR A 108 -18.43 -17.51 3.80
C THR A 108 -17.84 -16.12 3.58
N PHE A 109 -16.59 -15.89 3.98
CA PHE A 109 -15.87 -14.64 3.80
C PHE A 109 -15.70 -14.26 2.32
N THR A 110 -15.43 -15.24 1.46
CA THR A 110 -15.33 -15.01 0.00
C THR A 110 -16.68 -15.06 -0.72
N THR A 111 -17.76 -15.36 -0.01
CA THR A 111 -19.12 -15.56 -0.55
C THR A 111 -19.24 -16.69 -1.58
N VAL A 112 -18.27 -17.63 -1.62
CA VAL A 112 -18.30 -18.81 -2.50
C VAL A 112 -19.38 -19.79 -2.06
N GLY A 113 -19.45 -20.09 -0.76
CA GLY A 113 -20.52 -20.89 -0.14
C GLY A 113 -20.93 -22.17 -0.88
N TYR A 114 -20.04 -23.18 -0.99
CA TYR A 114 -20.37 -24.44 -1.69
C TYR A 114 -21.55 -25.21 -1.08
N GLY A 115 -21.95 -24.89 0.15
CA GLY A 115 -23.11 -25.49 0.81
C GLY A 115 -22.88 -26.86 1.43
N HIS A 116 -21.66 -27.40 1.37
CA HIS A 116 -21.30 -28.66 2.03
C HIS A 116 -21.33 -28.55 3.56
N ILE A 117 -20.85 -27.42 4.09
CA ILE A 117 -20.93 -27.08 5.52
C ILE A 117 -21.90 -25.91 5.66
N SER A 118 -22.84 -26.02 6.59
CA SER A 118 -23.85 -24.98 6.81
C SER A 118 -24.02 -24.67 8.30
N PRO A 119 -24.24 -23.40 8.66
CA PRO A 119 -24.48 -23.02 10.05
C PRO A 119 -25.87 -23.50 10.47
N SER A 120 -25.96 -24.11 11.64
CA SER A 120 -27.21 -24.44 12.32
C SER A 120 -27.34 -23.62 13.60
N GLY A 121 -28.54 -23.14 13.88
CA GLY A 121 -28.80 -22.26 15.01
C GLY A 121 -28.68 -20.78 14.67
N PHE A 122 -29.29 -19.95 15.51
CA PHE A 122 -29.39 -18.51 15.29
C PHE A 122 -28.04 -17.80 15.38
N PHE A 123 -27.23 -18.10 16.41
CA PHE A 123 -25.95 -17.45 16.65
C PHE A 123 -24.92 -17.72 15.55
N THR A 124 -24.80 -18.97 15.11
CA THR A 124 -23.87 -19.37 14.03
C THR A 124 -24.28 -18.76 12.70
N SER A 125 -25.58 -18.73 12.39
CA SER A 125 -26.11 -18.09 11.18
C SER A 125 -25.90 -16.57 11.19
N LEU A 126 -26.11 -15.92 12.33
CA LEU A 126 -25.84 -14.49 12.50
C LEU A 126 -24.36 -14.18 12.31
N LEU A 127 -23.48 -15.01 12.90
CA LEU A 127 -22.03 -14.86 12.74
C LEU A 127 -21.62 -15.01 11.27
N ALA A 128 -22.17 -15.99 10.55
CA ALA A 128 -21.92 -16.18 9.12
C ALA A 128 -22.40 -15.00 8.27
N ALA A 129 -23.57 -14.42 8.58
CA ALA A 129 -24.05 -13.23 7.89
C ALA A 129 -23.13 -12.02 8.12
N VAL A 130 -22.67 -11.82 9.35
CA VAL A 130 -21.71 -10.75 9.70
C VAL A 130 -20.36 -10.97 9.02
N GLU A 131 -19.87 -12.21 9.00
CA GLU A 131 -18.64 -12.58 8.31
C GLU A 131 -18.73 -12.29 6.81
N ALA A 132 -19.82 -12.69 6.15
CA ALA A 132 -20.04 -12.42 4.73
C ALA A 132 -20.06 -10.92 4.43
N LEU A 133 -20.70 -10.11 5.28
CA LEU A 133 -20.72 -8.64 5.13
C LEU A 133 -19.31 -8.04 5.29
N ILE A 134 -18.54 -8.48 6.29
CA ILE A 134 -17.16 -8.03 6.51
C ILE A 134 -16.27 -8.45 5.34
N GLY A 135 -16.45 -9.66 4.81
CA GLY A 135 -15.78 -10.16 3.63
C GLY A 135 -16.03 -9.27 2.42
N LEU A 136 -17.30 -8.97 2.14
CA LEU A 136 -17.71 -8.09 1.05
C LEU A 136 -17.08 -6.68 1.17
N LEU A 137 -17.13 -6.07 2.35
CA LEU A 137 -16.53 -4.75 2.60
C LEU A 137 -15.00 -4.77 2.46
N SER A 138 -14.36 -5.84 2.93
CA SER A 138 -12.92 -6.04 2.80
C SER A 138 -12.49 -6.15 1.34
N PHE A 139 -13.27 -6.88 0.51
CA PHE A 139 -13.03 -6.97 -0.93
C PHE A 139 -13.18 -5.61 -1.62
N ALA A 140 -14.17 -4.80 -1.24
CA ALA A 140 -14.34 -3.45 -1.77
C ALA A 140 -13.13 -2.54 -1.45
N ILE A 141 -12.65 -2.58 -0.20
CA ILE A 141 -11.47 -1.82 0.22
C ILE A 141 -10.21 -2.31 -0.51
N ALA A 142 -10.00 -3.62 -0.60
CA ALA A 142 -8.86 -4.19 -1.30
C ALA A 142 -8.85 -3.75 -2.77
N THR A 143 -9.99 -3.85 -3.46
CA THR A 143 -10.16 -3.40 -4.85
C THR A 143 -9.91 -1.89 -5.00
N GLY A 144 -10.41 -1.08 -4.06
CA GLY A 144 -10.13 0.36 -4.02
C GLY A 144 -8.64 0.68 -3.86
N LEU A 145 -7.92 -0.07 -3.01
CA LEU A 145 -6.47 0.06 -2.85
C LEU A 145 -5.71 -0.38 -4.12
N PHE A 146 -6.15 -1.46 -4.77
CA PHE A 146 -5.60 -1.86 -6.07
C PHE A 146 -5.75 -0.75 -7.10
N PHE A 147 -6.95 -0.18 -7.23
CA PHE A 147 -7.20 0.92 -8.14
C PHE A 147 -6.36 2.14 -7.78
N GLY A 148 -6.31 2.54 -6.51
CA GLY A 148 -5.48 3.65 -6.05
C GLY A 148 -3.99 3.47 -6.38
N ARG A 149 -3.50 2.22 -6.32
CA ARG A 149 -2.13 1.88 -6.70
C ARG A 149 -1.89 1.97 -8.22
N PHE A 150 -2.82 1.52 -9.04
CA PHE A 150 -2.73 1.61 -10.50
C PHE A 150 -2.93 3.03 -11.02
N SER A 151 -3.76 3.81 -10.35
CA SER A 151 -4.10 5.18 -10.72
C SER A 151 -3.08 6.21 -10.22
N LYS A 152 -2.05 5.79 -9.46
CA LYS A 152 -1.01 6.70 -9.00
C LYS A 152 -0.29 7.32 -10.20
N PRO A 153 -0.32 8.66 -10.37
CA PRO A 153 0.33 9.30 -11.50
C PRO A 153 1.84 9.16 -11.38
N THR A 154 2.46 8.47 -12.33
CA THR A 154 3.91 8.37 -12.44
C THR A 154 4.38 9.20 -13.62
N ALA A 155 5.16 10.25 -13.35
CA ALA A 155 5.73 11.09 -14.40
C ALA A 155 6.86 10.33 -15.12
N PHE A 156 6.63 9.92 -16.37
CA PHE A 156 7.63 9.27 -17.21
C PHE A 156 8.49 10.30 -17.95
N LEU A 157 9.24 11.10 -17.19
CA LEU A 157 10.08 12.18 -17.69
C LEU A 157 11.56 11.80 -17.65
N LYS A 158 12.31 12.16 -18.71
CA LYS A 158 13.77 12.20 -18.71
C LYS A 158 14.25 13.63 -18.85
N PHE A 159 15.29 13.96 -18.08
CA PHE A 159 15.97 15.26 -18.10
C PHE A 159 17.35 15.14 -18.76
N SER A 160 17.83 16.22 -19.37
CA SER A 160 19.23 16.30 -19.80
C SER A 160 20.18 16.23 -18.60
N HIS A 161 21.34 15.60 -18.78
CA HIS A 161 22.37 15.54 -17.73
C HIS A 161 22.94 16.92 -17.40
N ASN A 162 22.99 17.79 -18.41
CA ASN A 162 23.58 19.11 -18.32
C ASN A 162 22.52 20.18 -18.66
N ALA A 163 22.62 21.32 -17.99
CA ALA A 163 21.96 22.56 -18.38
C ALA A 163 22.95 23.41 -19.18
N LEU A 164 22.45 24.22 -20.11
CA LEU A 164 23.26 25.06 -20.98
C LEU A 164 22.87 26.52 -20.78
N ILE A 165 23.84 27.43 -20.78
CA ILE A 165 23.59 28.87 -20.87
C ILE A 165 24.03 29.31 -22.26
N ALA A 166 23.06 29.70 -23.08
CA ALA A 166 23.29 30.04 -24.48
C ALA A 166 22.48 31.28 -24.89
N PRO A 167 22.91 32.01 -25.95
CA PRO A 167 22.12 33.10 -26.50
C PRO A 167 20.72 32.62 -26.92
N TYR A 168 19.69 33.36 -26.53
CA TYR A 168 18.28 33.15 -26.88
C TYR A 168 17.65 34.52 -27.21
N GLY A 169 17.49 34.79 -28.50
CA GLY A 169 17.15 36.14 -28.97
C GLY A 169 18.23 37.16 -28.55
N GLU A 170 17.79 38.29 -27.99
CA GLU A 170 18.66 39.38 -27.50
C GLU A 170 19.31 39.10 -26.12
N THR A 171 19.01 37.97 -25.47
CA THR A 171 19.44 37.69 -24.09
C THR A 171 20.15 36.34 -23.98
N ARG A 172 20.76 36.05 -22.82
CA ARG A 172 21.26 34.71 -22.49
C ARG A 172 20.19 33.94 -21.73
N GLY A 173 19.81 32.78 -22.23
CA GLY A 173 18.85 31.88 -21.60
C GLY A 173 19.53 30.68 -20.94
N LEU A 174 19.00 30.26 -19.78
CA LEU A 174 19.29 28.95 -19.20
C LEU A 174 18.35 27.91 -19.85
N MET A 175 18.91 26.92 -20.52
CA MET A 175 18.18 25.91 -21.28
C MET A 175 18.36 24.53 -20.66
N ILE A 176 17.24 23.82 -20.48
CA ILE A 176 17.18 22.44 -19.97
C ILE A 176 16.27 21.63 -20.91
N ARG A 177 16.69 20.43 -21.29
CA ARG A 177 15.88 19.55 -22.15
C ARG A 177 15.11 18.54 -21.31
N ILE A 178 13.83 18.40 -21.59
CA ILE A 178 12.91 17.46 -20.95
C ILE A 178 12.20 16.67 -22.05
N THR A 179 12.02 15.37 -21.89
CA THR A 179 11.34 14.53 -22.88
C THR A 179 10.53 13.41 -22.19
N PRO A 180 9.27 13.16 -22.58
CA PRO A 180 8.54 11.99 -22.12
C PRO A 180 9.13 10.74 -22.79
N PHE A 181 9.35 9.67 -22.03
CA PHE A 181 9.87 8.41 -22.59
C PHE A 181 8.79 7.33 -22.78
N LYS A 182 7.53 7.66 -22.50
CA LYS A 182 6.35 6.84 -22.81
C LYS A 182 5.38 7.62 -23.70
N ASN A 183 4.39 6.92 -24.26
CA ASN A 183 3.28 7.49 -25.03
C ASN A 183 2.36 8.33 -24.14
N THR A 184 2.84 9.50 -23.73
CA THR A 184 2.11 10.43 -22.88
C THR A 184 2.36 11.83 -23.40
N ILE A 185 1.29 12.56 -23.71
CA ILE A 185 1.38 13.96 -24.13
C ILE A 185 1.60 14.79 -22.86
N LEU A 186 2.71 15.51 -22.80
CA LEU A 186 2.97 16.44 -21.71
C LEU A 186 2.31 17.79 -22.01
N GLN A 187 1.33 18.17 -21.19
CA GLN A 187 0.95 19.57 -21.07
C GLN A 187 1.79 20.18 -19.94
N MET A 188 2.84 20.91 -20.31
CA MET A 188 3.65 21.68 -19.37
C MET A 188 3.24 23.15 -19.47
N GLN A 189 2.66 23.68 -18.38
CA GLN A 189 2.54 25.12 -18.18
C GLN A 189 3.73 25.58 -17.36
N LEU A 190 4.68 26.27 -18.01
CA LEU A 190 5.65 27.07 -17.28
C LEU A 190 4.93 28.37 -16.89
N LEU A 191 4.82 28.62 -15.59
CA LEU A 191 4.36 29.92 -15.08
C LEU A 191 5.28 30.99 -15.68
N LYS A 192 4.68 31.89 -16.46
CA LYS A 192 5.36 33.02 -17.11
C LYS A 192 5.81 34.03 -16.07
#